data_AF-R9M9S2-F1
#
_entry.id   AF-R9M9S2-F1
#
_cell.length_a   1.000
_cell.length_b   1.000
_cell.length_c   1.000
_cell.angle_alpha   90.00
_cell.angle_beta   90.00
_cell.angle_gamma   90.00
#
_symmetry.space_group_name_H-M   'P 1'
#
loop_
_entity.id
_entity.type
_entity.pdbx_description
1 polymer ?
#
loop_
_entity_poly.entity_id
_entity_poly.type
_entity_poly.pdbx_seq_one_letter_code
_entity_poly.pdbx_strand_id
1 'polypeptide(L)'
;MKKCCVLLMALCLLAGCAPLLEREYSTVEPHSSKFWESEAAGTLRAENYQDIVNDLLILIGQHTETATLRLYNVDNKLQAADLLERATVEVQQETPMGAYAVEYITSSSQAQRGYYEVELQISYRRTLEQIQAVVNATSPEALYALLDTALTEERTELAVRVGYWSPENGQTQVEEALARVREERGLLERPMWPVLYYPAGGPVGLIEFLLDQEVPPEETEPVDGQAELEGEPGEEPPEESVENEEKIGLEG
;
A
#
# COMPACT_ATOMS: atom_id res chain seq x y z
N MET A 1 -60.89 -10.38 50.12
CA MET A 1 -60.94 -9.73 48.79
C MET A 1 -59.85 -8.66 48.55
N LYS A 2 -58.93 -8.37 49.50
CA LYS A 2 -57.83 -7.38 49.30
C LYS A 2 -56.47 -7.97 48.90
N LYS A 3 -56.26 -9.28 49.07
CA LYS A 3 -54.98 -9.96 48.74
C LYS A 3 -54.87 -10.36 47.25
N CYS A 4 -55.99 -10.59 46.57
CA CYS A 4 -56.00 -10.96 45.14
C CYS A 4 -55.71 -9.77 44.22
N CYS A 5 -56.04 -8.54 44.61
CA CYS A 5 -55.80 -7.35 43.77
C CYS A 5 -54.31 -6.95 43.73
N VAL A 6 -53.54 -7.23 44.79
CA VAL A 6 -52.10 -6.88 44.82
C VAL A 6 -51.28 -7.84 43.95
N LEU A 7 -51.67 -9.12 43.89
CA LEU A 7 -50.99 -10.11 43.05
C LEU A 7 -51.21 -9.83 41.55
N LEU A 8 -52.42 -9.40 41.18
CA LEU A 8 -52.74 -9.07 39.79
C LEU A 8 -51.99 -7.82 39.29
N MET A 9 -51.77 -6.84 40.18
CA MET A 9 -51.06 -5.60 39.84
C MET A 9 -49.54 -5.79 39.76
N ALA A 10 -48.99 -6.75 40.52
CA ALA A 10 -47.59 -7.17 40.40
C ALA A 10 -47.30 -7.92 39.10
N LEU A 11 -48.23 -8.75 38.60
CA LEU A 11 -48.04 -9.46 37.31
C LEU A 11 -48.08 -8.53 36.10
N CYS A 12 -48.86 -7.44 36.13
CA CYS A 12 -48.90 -6.47 35.02
C CYS A 12 -47.64 -5.59 34.91
N LEU A 13 -46.84 -5.49 35.99
CA LEU A 13 -45.56 -4.77 35.98
C LEU A 13 -44.38 -5.63 35.47
N LEU A 14 -44.55 -6.95 35.34
CA LEU A 14 -43.56 -7.84 34.71
C LEU A 14 -43.77 -8.01 33.19
N ALA A 15 -44.85 -7.46 32.62
CA ALA A 15 -45.11 -7.46 31.18
C ALA A 15 -44.58 -6.19 30.47
N GLY A 16 -43.72 -5.42 31.13
CA GLY A 16 -42.94 -4.37 30.49
C GLY A 16 -41.56 -4.90 30.14
N CYS A 17 -41.31 -5.12 28.84
CA CYS A 17 -40.01 -5.23 28.13
C CYS A 17 -39.99 -6.33 27.05
N ALA A 18 -40.87 -6.26 26.05
CA ALA A 18 -40.62 -6.75 24.68
C ALA A 18 -41.79 -6.26 23.81
N PRO A 19 -41.58 -5.51 22.71
CA PRO A 19 -40.46 -5.65 21.79
C PRO A 19 -39.70 -4.32 21.62
N LEU A 20 -38.50 -4.20 22.19
CA LEU A 20 -37.62 -3.06 21.93
C LEU A 20 -36.33 -3.54 21.27
N LEU A 21 -36.49 -4.43 20.30
CA LEU A 21 -35.47 -4.74 19.30
C LEU A 21 -36.18 -5.42 18.11
N GLU A 22 -36.99 -4.66 17.37
CA GLU A 22 -36.98 -4.84 15.91
C GLU A 22 -35.57 -4.45 15.49
N ARG A 23 -34.66 -5.41 15.67
CA ARG A 23 -33.34 -5.35 15.10
C ARG A 23 -33.61 -5.52 13.62
N GLU A 24 -33.76 -4.42 12.92
CA GLU A 24 -33.60 -4.41 11.48
C GLU A 24 -32.17 -4.90 11.26
N TYR A 25 -32.04 -6.21 11.04
CA TYR A 25 -30.81 -6.79 10.54
C TYR A 25 -30.67 -6.17 9.15
N SER A 26 -29.99 -5.03 9.06
CA SER A 26 -29.43 -4.62 7.80
C SER A 26 -28.36 -5.66 7.46
N THR A 27 -28.76 -6.65 6.69
CA THR A 27 -27.80 -7.49 5.99
C THR A 27 -27.14 -6.56 4.99
N VAL A 28 -25.91 -6.17 5.28
CA VAL A 28 -25.06 -5.54 4.27
C VAL A 28 -24.75 -6.64 3.27
N GLU A 29 -25.52 -6.69 2.18
CA GLU A 29 -25.06 -7.42 1.01
C GLU A 29 -23.74 -6.77 0.58
N PRO A 30 -22.65 -7.55 0.46
CA PRO A 30 -21.44 -7.08 -0.20
C PRO A 30 -21.87 -6.47 -1.52
N HIS A 31 -21.35 -5.30 -1.86
CA HIS A 31 -21.77 -4.56 -3.07
C HIS A 31 -21.43 -5.29 -4.39
N SER A 32 -20.94 -6.51 -4.32
CA SER A 32 -20.79 -7.44 -5.43
C SER A 32 -21.29 -8.84 -5.03
N SER A 33 -22.55 -9.14 -5.36
CA SER A 33 -23.10 -10.51 -5.31
C SER A 33 -22.58 -11.43 -6.43
N LYS A 34 -21.57 -10.97 -7.20
CA LYS A 34 -21.03 -11.66 -8.39
C LYS A 34 -19.55 -12.03 -8.29
N PHE A 35 -18.91 -11.83 -7.15
CA PHE A 35 -17.46 -11.97 -7.04
C PHE A 35 -16.95 -13.41 -7.20
N TRP A 36 -17.78 -14.41 -6.91
CA TRP A 36 -17.41 -15.82 -6.97
C TRP A 36 -18.23 -16.57 -8.02
N GLU A 37 -17.60 -16.98 -9.11
CA GLU A 37 -18.24 -17.87 -10.10
C GLU A 37 -18.11 -19.36 -9.75
N SER A 38 -17.38 -19.73 -8.69
CA SER A 38 -17.25 -21.10 -8.26
C SER A 38 -16.93 -21.20 -6.77
N GLU A 39 -17.39 -22.26 -6.10
CA GLU A 39 -17.07 -22.61 -4.70
C GLU A 39 -15.57 -22.87 -4.45
N ALA A 40 -14.71 -22.76 -5.48
CA ALA A 40 -13.27 -22.78 -5.36
C ALA A 40 -12.76 -21.39 -4.95
N ALA A 41 -12.38 -21.24 -3.67
CA ALA A 41 -11.65 -20.08 -3.19
C ALA A 41 -10.46 -19.80 -4.11
N GLY A 42 -10.46 -18.65 -4.79
CA GLY A 42 -9.36 -18.23 -5.67
C GLY A 42 -9.71 -18.03 -7.14
N THR A 43 -10.97 -18.16 -7.57
CA THR A 43 -11.40 -17.73 -8.93
C THR A 43 -12.25 -16.46 -8.90
N LEU A 44 -11.75 -15.40 -9.54
CA LEU A 44 -12.33 -14.06 -9.58
C LEU A 44 -12.88 -13.75 -10.98
N ARG A 45 -13.82 -12.81 -11.06
CA ARG A 45 -14.40 -12.34 -12.32
C ARG A 45 -14.13 -10.85 -12.49
N ALA A 46 -13.45 -10.49 -13.58
CA ALA A 46 -13.31 -9.11 -14.02
C ALA A 46 -13.91 -8.90 -15.42
N GLU A 47 -14.55 -7.76 -15.64
CA GLU A 47 -15.09 -7.34 -16.93
C GLU A 47 -14.42 -6.08 -17.47
N ASN A 48 -13.71 -5.34 -16.61
CA ASN A 48 -13.07 -4.08 -16.95
C ASN A 48 -11.83 -3.82 -16.08
N TYR A 49 -11.12 -2.74 -16.41
CA TYR A 49 -9.91 -2.29 -15.70
C TYR A 49 -10.07 -2.19 -14.18
N GLN A 50 -11.14 -1.56 -13.70
CA GLN A 50 -11.37 -1.33 -12.27
C GLN A 50 -11.72 -2.61 -11.52
N ASP A 51 -12.38 -3.56 -12.19
CA ASP A 51 -12.60 -4.88 -11.59
C ASP A 51 -11.27 -5.57 -11.30
N ILE A 52 -10.30 -5.51 -12.23
CA ILE A 52 -8.96 -6.09 -12.03
C ILE A 52 -8.26 -5.44 -10.83
N VAL A 53 -8.29 -4.11 -10.74
CA VAL A 53 -7.71 -3.36 -9.60
C VAL A 53 -8.35 -3.81 -8.28
N ASN A 54 -9.68 -3.88 -8.23
CA ASN A 54 -10.41 -4.29 -7.03
C ASN A 54 -10.16 -5.75 -6.64
N ASP A 55 -10.13 -6.66 -7.62
CA ASP A 55 -9.84 -8.07 -7.42
C ASP A 55 -8.44 -8.24 -6.84
N LEU A 56 -7.43 -7.55 -7.39
CA LEU A 56 -6.08 -7.54 -6.86
C LEU A 56 -6.03 -7.00 -5.42
N LEU A 57 -6.75 -5.91 -5.11
CA LEU A 57 -6.81 -5.37 -3.75
C LEU A 57 -7.44 -6.33 -2.74
N ILE A 58 -8.45 -7.11 -3.15
CA ILE A 58 -9.05 -8.16 -2.32
C ILE A 58 -8.04 -9.29 -2.08
N LEU A 59 -7.36 -9.77 -3.12
CA LEU A 59 -6.31 -10.78 -3.00
C LEU A 59 -5.19 -10.32 -2.07
N ILE A 60 -4.76 -9.06 -2.18
CA ILE A 60 -3.75 -8.44 -1.33
C ILE A 60 -4.21 -8.38 0.13
N GLY A 61 -5.44 -7.93 0.38
CA GLY A 61 -6.00 -7.89 1.74
C GLY A 61 -6.12 -9.27 2.38
N GLN A 62 -6.19 -10.33 1.57
CA GLN A 62 -6.24 -11.73 2.01
C GLN A 62 -4.87 -12.41 2.02
N HIS A 63 -3.79 -11.72 1.64
CA HIS A 63 -2.44 -12.28 1.45
C HIS A 63 -2.45 -13.54 0.56
N THR A 64 -3.15 -13.46 -0.57
CA THR A 64 -3.26 -14.57 -1.53
C THR A 64 -2.12 -14.54 -2.55
N GLU A 65 -1.21 -15.51 -2.47
CA GLU A 65 -0.04 -15.58 -3.37
C GLU A 65 -0.38 -16.01 -4.80
N THR A 66 -1.42 -16.84 -4.99
CA THR A 66 -1.82 -17.35 -6.31
C THR A 66 -3.32 -17.32 -6.48
N ALA A 67 -3.78 -16.89 -7.65
CA ALA A 67 -5.20 -16.80 -7.96
C ALA A 67 -5.47 -16.96 -9.46
N THR A 68 -6.71 -17.30 -9.79
CA THR A 68 -7.22 -17.31 -11.16
C THR A 68 -8.19 -16.16 -11.34
N LEU A 69 -7.96 -15.33 -12.36
CA LEU A 69 -8.86 -14.25 -12.75
C LEU A 69 -9.46 -14.56 -14.12
N ARG A 70 -10.79 -14.56 -14.22
CA ARG A 70 -11.51 -14.69 -15.49
C ARG A 70 -11.87 -13.32 -16.01
N LEU A 71 -11.20 -12.92 -17.08
CA LEU A 71 -11.33 -11.62 -17.71
C LEU A 71 -12.28 -11.71 -18.92
N TYR A 72 -13.46 -11.10 -18.79
CA TYR A 72 -14.50 -11.04 -19.81
C TYR A 72 -14.45 -9.72 -20.57
N ASN A 73 -15.23 -9.63 -21.66
CA ASN A 73 -15.41 -8.41 -22.45
C ASN A 73 -14.10 -7.83 -23.02
N VAL A 74 -13.16 -8.72 -23.33
CA VAL A 74 -11.88 -8.37 -23.94
C VAL A 74 -11.79 -8.92 -25.37
N ASP A 75 -11.46 -8.04 -26.30
CA ASP A 75 -11.48 -8.29 -27.74
C ASP A 75 -10.36 -9.24 -28.18
N ASN A 76 -9.17 -9.09 -27.59
CA ASN A 76 -7.97 -9.82 -28.00
C ASN A 76 -6.92 -9.87 -26.90
N LYS A 77 -5.90 -10.74 -27.09
CA LYS A 77 -4.84 -10.97 -26.11
C LYS A 77 -4.02 -9.71 -25.78
N LEU A 78 -3.86 -8.79 -26.74
CA LEU A 78 -3.12 -7.55 -26.52
C LEU A 78 -3.88 -6.62 -25.57
N GLN A 79 -5.19 -6.49 -25.73
CA GLN A 79 -6.03 -5.73 -24.80
C GLN A 79 -6.07 -6.38 -23.41
N ALA A 80 -6.10 -7.72 -23.32
CA ALA A 80 -5.99 -8.42 -22.04
C ALA A 80 -4.68 -8.08 -21.32
N ALA A 81 -3.56 -8.12 -22.05
CA ALA A 81 -2.24 -7.81 -21.51
C ALA A 81 -2.13 -6.34 -21.05
N ASP A 82 -2.62 -5.38 -21.85
CA ASP A 82 -2.63 -3.95 -21.50
C ASP A 82 -3.41 -3.68 -20.20
N LEU A 83 -4.62 -4.25 -20.09
CA LEU A 83 -5.46 -4.10 -18.90
C LEU A 83 -4.79 -4.65 -17.65
N LEU A 84 -4.19 -5.84 -17.75
CA LEU A 84 -3.47 -6.49 -16.65
C LEU A 84 -2.23 -5.70 -16.26
N GLU A 85 -1.40 -5.30 -17.22
CA GLU A 85 -0.19 -4.53 -16.96
C GLU A 85 -0.52 -3.24 -16.24
N ARG A 86 -1.44 -2.44 -16.77
CA ARG A 86 -1.86 -1.17 -16.15
C ARG A 86 -2.42 -1.37 -14.76
N ALA A 87 -3.28 -2.38 -14.56
CA ALA A 87 -3.89 -2.63 -13.25
C ALA A 87 -2.84 -3.09 -12.22
N THR A 88 -1.90 -3.94 -12.64
CA THR A 88 -0.81 -4.40 -11.76
C THR A 88 0.12 -3.25 -11.37
N VAL A 89 0.38 -2.30 -12.29
CA VAL A 89 1.18 -1.10 -12.02
C VAL A 89 0.44 -0.16 -11.08
N GLU A 90 -0.83 0.17 -11.35
CA GLU A 90 -1.65 1.03 -10.48
C GLU A 90 -1.70 0.46 -9.06
N VAL A 91 -1.98 -0.85 -8.93
CA VAL A 91 -2.03 -1.50 -7.62
C VAL A 91 -0.68 -1.40 -6.90
N GLN A 92 0.43 -1.72 -7.58
CA GLN A 92 1.75 -1.72 -6.94
C GLN A 92 2.28 -0.32 -6.61
N GLN A 93 1.94 0.71 -7.38
CA GLN A 93 2.62 2.00 -7.30
C GLN A 93 1.72 3.12 -6.80
N GLU A 94 0.41 3.05 -7.03
CA GLU A 94 -0.52 4.15 -6.80
C GLU A 94 -1.53 3.81 -5.70
N THR A 95 -1.89 2.53 -5.52
CA THR A 95 -2.79 2.15 -4.43
C THR A 95 -2.03 2.06 -3.10
N PRO A 96 -2.57 2.63 -2.00
CA PRO A 96 -1.88 2.63 -0.71
C PRO A 96 -1.58 1.22 -0.18
N MET A 97 -2.54 0.30 -0.32
CA MET A 97 -2.39 -1.07 0.19
C MET A 97 -1.46 -1.91 -0.70
N GLY A 98 -1.53 -1.77 -2.03
CA GLY A 98 -0.63 -2.51 -2.91
C GLY A 98 0.81 -2.03 -2.79
N ALA A 99 1.06 -0.72 -2.75
CA ALA A 99 2.39 -0.16 -2.55
C ALA A 99 3.01 -0.56 -1.19
N TYR A 100 2.18 -0.68 -0.15
CA TYR A 100 2.61 -1.14 1.16
C TYR A 100 2.97 -2.63 1.19
N ALA A 101 2.08 -3.49 0.66
CA ALA A 101 2.13 -4.93 0.90
C ALA A 101 2.90 -5.72 -0.15
N VAL A 102 2.88 -5.28 -1.41
CA VAL A 102 3.27 -6.11 -2.56
C VAL A 102 4.69 -5.80 -3.00
N GLU A 103 5.49 -6.84 -3.22
CA GLU A 103 6.82 -6.72 -3.84
C GLU A 103 6.69 -6.65 -5.36
N TYR A 104 6.02 -7.62 -5.97
CA TYR A 104 5.69 -7.63 -7.39
C TYR A 104 4.47 -8.50 -7.70
N ILE A 105 3.83 -8.23 -8.84
CA ILE A 105 2.73 -9.04 -9.38
C ILE A 105 3.13 -9.52 -10.78
N THR A 106 2.94 -10.81 -11.03
CA THR A 106 3.04 -11.38 -12.39
C THR A 106 1.71 -11.96 -12.82
N SER A 107 1.47 -11.92 -14.13
CA SER A 107 0.25 -12.47 -14.71
C SER A 107 0.54 -13.15 -16.04
N SER A 108 -0.18 -14.24 -16.32
CA SER A 108 -0.19 -14.86 -17.64
C SER A 108 -1.61 -15.17 -18.06
N SER A 109 -1.97 -14.80 -19.29
CA SER A 109 -3.32 -14.98 -19.81
C SER A 109 -3.38 -16.01 -20.94
N GLN A 110 -4.41 -16.86 -20.87
CA GLN A 110 -4.76 -17.84 -21.90
C GLN A 110 -6.21 -17.65 -22.36
N ALA A 111 -6.42 -17.73 -23.68
CA ALA A 111 -7.75 -17.58 -24.24
C ALA A 111 -8.61 -18.82 -23.95
N GLN A 112 -9.82 -18.58 -23.44
CA GLN A 112 -10.85 -19.59 -23.23
C GLN A 112 -12.11 -19.22 -24.02
N ARG A 113 -13.09 -20.13 -24.08
CA ARG A 113 -14.35 -19.85 -24.78
C ARG A 113 -15.15 -18.77 -24.02
N GLY A 114 -15.06 -17.53 -24.50
CA GLY A 114 -15.83 -16.39 -24.01
C GLY A 114 -15.15 -15.53 -22.94
N TYR A 115 -13.89 -15.83 -22.57
CA TYR A 115 -13.09 -15.06 -21.62
C TYR A 115 -11.58 -15.37 -21.76
N TYR A 116 -10.75 -14.58 -21.11
CA TYR A 116 -9.33 -14.91 -20.87
C TYR A 116 -9.18 -15.40 -19.45
N GLU A 117 -8.58 -16.58 -19.28
CA GLU A 117 -8.18 -17.06 -17.96
C GLU A 117 -6.79 -16.55 -17.66
N VAL A 118 -6.65 -15.89 -16.51
CA VAL A 118 -5.42 -15.24 -16.08
C VAL A 118 -4.95 -15.93 -14.82
N GLU A 119 -3.73 -16.46 -14.85
CA GLU A 119 -3.03 -16.92 -13.66
C GLU A 119 -2.28 -15.73 -13.07
N LEU A 120 -2.54 -15.43 -11.79
CA LEU A 120 -1.92 -14.37 -11.03
C LEU A 120 -0.98 -14.97 -10.00
N GLN A 121 0.21 -14.37 -9.87
CA GLN A 121 1.15 -14.65 -8.79
C GLN A 121 1.58 -13.33 -8.15
N ILE A 122 1.40 -13.22 -6.84
CA ILE A 122 1.67 -12.03 -6.02
C ILE A 122 2.78 -12.38 -5.03
N SER A 123 3.89 -11.64 -5.08
CA SER A 123 4.92 -11.69 -4.05
C SER A 123 4.69 -10.56 -3.05
N TYR A 124 4.80 -10.86 -1.76
CA TYR A 124 4.56 -9.89 -0.69
C TYR A 124 5.85 -9.51 0.03
N ARG A 125 6.01 -8.22 0.30
CA ARG A 125 7.07 -7.67 1.18
C ARG A 125 6.59 -7.53 2.64
N ARG A 126 5.29 -7.71 2.88
CA ARG A 126 4.65 -7.66 4.20
C ARG A 126 3.99 -8.99 4.50
N THR A 127 3.97 -9.35 5.78
CA THR A 127 3.28 -10.54 6.28
C THR A 127 1.76 -10.32 6.33
N LEU A 128 0.99 -11.41 6.43
CA LEU A 128 -0.46 -11.33 6.63
C LEU A 128 -0.80 -10.57 7.91
N GLU A 129 -0.04 -10.82 8.99
CA GLU A 129 -0.19 -10.15 10.27
C GLU A 129 -0.02 -8.64 10.12
N GLN A 130 1.01 -8.19 9.39
CA GLN A 130 1.25 -6.78 9.10
C GLN A 130 0.10 -6.15 8.29
N ILE A 131 -0.36 -6.83 7.23
CA ILE A 131 -1.48 -6.35 6.42
C ILE A 131 -2.75 -6.20 7.25
N GLN A 132 -3.04 -7.16 8.13
CA GLN A 132 -4.22 -7.13 9.00
C GLN A 132 -4.08 -6.13 10.17
N ALA A 133 -2.86 -5.81 10.58
CA ALA A 133 -2.57 -4.84 11.62
C ALA A 133 -2.73 -3.39 11.17
N VAL A 134 -2.93 -3.12 9.87
CA VAL A 134 -3.18 -1.77 9.35
C VAL A 134 -4.45 -1.18 9.98
N VAL A 135 -4.28 -0.12 10.75
CA VAL A 135 -5.38 0.60 11.41
C VAL A 135 -5.84 1.80 10.60
N ASN A 136 -7.06 2.27 10.81
CA ASN A 136 -7.57 3.45 10.11
C ASN A 136 -7.52 4.68 11.01
N ALA A 137 -6.96 5.78 10.50
CA ALA A 137 -7.08 7.11 11.11
C ALA A 137 -8.07 7.97 10.32
N THR A 138 -9.13 8.40 10.98
CA THR A 138 -10.17 9.25 10.38
C THR A 138 -9.92 10.74 10.60
N SER A 139 -8.95 11.10 11.44
CA SER A 139 -8.55 12.48 11.74
C SER A 139 -7.08 12.56 12.18
N PRO A 140 -6.46 13.74 12.17
CA PRO A 140 -5.11 13.93 12.71
C PRO A 140 -5.00 13.56 14.20
N GLU A 141 -6.04 13.88 14.98
CA GLU A 141 -6.07 13.50 16.40
C GLU A 141 -6.14 11.98 16.59
N ALA A 142 -6.82 11.26 15.69
CA ALA A 142 -6.82 9.80 15.71
C ALA A 142 -5.42 9.24 15.42
N LEU A 143 -4.64 9.86 14.53
CA LEU A 143 -3.25 9.47 14.31
C LEU A 143 -2.41 9.65 15.59
N TYR A 144 -2.51 10.80 16.24
CA TYR A 144 -1.81 11.05 17.51
C TYR A 144 -2.15 9.96 18.56
N ALA A 145 -3.44 9.65 18.74
CA ALA A 145 -3.86 8.63 19.70
C ALA A 145 -3.34 7.22 19.36
N LEU A 146 -3.26 6.87 18.07
CA LEU A 146 -2.70 5.61 17.60
C LEU A 146 -1.19 5.53 17.86
N LEU A 147 -0.45 6.61 17.61
CA LEU A 147 0.98 6.71 17.92
C LEU A 147 1.25 6.59 19.43
N ASP A 148 0.50 7.32 20.24
CA ASP A 148 0.62 7.28 21.70
C ASP A 148 0.33 5.86 22.24
N THR A 149 -0.70 5.21 21.70
CA THR A 149 -1.02 3.80 22.03
C THR A 149 0.11 2.86 21.62
N ALA A 150 0.61 2.97 20.38
CA ALA A 150 1.67 2.11 19.87
C ALA A 150 2.95 2.21 20.72
N LEU A 151 3.31 3.42 21.15
CA LEU A 151 4.46 3.64 22.04
C LEU A 151 4.20 3.14 23.47
N THR A 152 2.96 3.22 23.96
CA THR A 152 2.59 2.64 25.27
C THR A 152 2.69 1.12 25.27
N GLU A 153 2.30 0.51 24.14
CA GLU A 153 2.36 -0.94 23.93
C GLU A 153 3.74 -1.43 23.47
N GLU A 154 4.74 -0.53 23.37
CA GLU A 154 6.10 -0.84 22.91
C GLU A 154 6.12 -1.56 21.54
N ARG A 155 5.21 -1.17 20.64
CA ARG A 155 5.19 -1.71 19.28
C ARG A 155 6.45 -1.30 18.52
N THR A 156 6.96 -2.20 17.71
CA THR A 156 8.11 -1.94 16.82
C THR A 156 7.70 -1.17 15.57
N GLU A 157 6.44 -1.28 15.16
CA GLU A 157 5.92 -0.61 13.96
C GLU A 157 4.43 -0.26 14.12
N LEU A 158 3.98 0.70 13.33
CA LEU A 158 2.57 1.09 13.21
C LEU A 158 2.26 1.44 11.76
N ALA A 159 1.30 0.74 11.15
CA ALA A 159 0.80 1.06 9.82
C ALA A 159 -0.62 1.65 9.89
N VAL A 160 -0.82 2.83 9.32
CA VAL A 160 -2.04 3.63 9.43
C VAL A 160 -2.56 4.00 8.05
N ARG A 161 -3.77 3.54 7.71
CA ARG A 161 -4.52 4.02 6.55
C ARG A 161 -5.19 5.35 6.85
N VAL A 162 -5.09 6.27 5.91
CA VAL A 162 -5.62 7.63 6.00
C VAL A 162 -6.64 7.85 4.88
N GLY A 163 -7.91 8.03 5.24
CA GLY A 163 -9.02 8.07 4.27
C GLY A 163 -9.49 9.46 3.85
N TYR A 164 -9.22 10.52 4.62
CA TYR A 164 -9.92 11.80 4.49
C TYR A 164 -9.04 13.05 4.66
N TRP A 165 -7.73 12.92 4.44
CA TRP A 165 -6.83 14.06 4.64
C TRP A 165 -6.72 14.90 3.38
N SER A 166 -6.59 16.21 3.57
CA SER A 166 -6.30 17.11 2.45
C SER A 166 -4.96 16.69 1.84
N PRO A 167 -4.88 16.44 0.53
CA PRO A 167 -3.64 16.07 -0.16
C PRO A 167 -2.50 17.06 0.09
N GLU A 168 -2.84 18.33 0.37
CA GLU A 168 -1.89 19.42 0.57
C GLU A 168 -1.27 19.45 1.97
N ASN A 169 -2.00 18.96 2.99
CA ASN A 169 -1.61 19.11 4.41
C ASN A 169 -1.35 17.78 5.12
N GLY A 170 -1.49 16.64 4.42
CA GLY A 170 -1.40 15.32 5.03
C GLY A 170 -0.05 15.08 5.72
N GLN A 171 1.06 15.41 5.05
CA GLN A 171 2.41 15.21 5.59
C GLN A 171 2.68 16.11 6.81
N THR A 172 2.33 17.39 6.74
CA THR A 172 2.48 18.33 7.86
C THR A 172 1.71 17.86 9.10
N GLN A 173 0.51 17.30 8.93
CA GLN A 173 -0.28 16.76 10.05
C GLN A 173 0.39 15.54 10.70
N VAL A 174 1.10 14.70 9.93
CA VAL A 174 1.90 13.59 10.46
C VAL A 174 3.07 14.13 11.29
N GLU A 175 3.78 15.12 10.75
CA GLU A 175 4.93 15.74 11.41
C GLU A 175 4.53 16.41 12.73
N GLU A 176 3.40 17.14 12.75
CA GLU A 176 2.84 17.74 13.97
C GLU A 176 2.44 16.69 15.01
N ALA A 177 1.77 15.61 14.59
CA ALA A 177 1.39 14.52 15.49
C ALA A 177 2.62 13.83 16.11
N LEU A 178 3.65 13.56 15.30
CA LEU A 178 4.91 12.98 15.79
C LEU A 178 5.65 13.92 16.73
N ALA A 179 5.79 15.20 16.37
CA ALA A 179 6.45 16.20 17.21
C ALA A 179 5.77 16.30 18.59
N ARG A 180 4.43 16.34 18.61
CA ARG A 180 3.65 16.38 19.85
C ARG A 180 3.86 15.13 20.71
N VAL A 181 3.72 13.93 20.14
CA VAL A 181 3.91 12.67 20.89
C VAL A 181 5.33 12.61 21.47
N ARG A 182 6.34 13.05 20.72
CA ARG A 182 7.72 13.05 21.16
C ARG A 182 8.00 14.07 22.26
N GLU A 183 7.44 15.27 22.16
CA GLU A 183 7.55 16.28 23.21
C GLU A 183 6.94 15.79 24.52
N GLU A 184 5.70 15.30 24.47
CA GLU A 184 4.95 14.84 25.65
C GLU A 184 5.60 13.61 26.31
N ARG A 185 6.28 12.77 25.53
CA ARG A 185 7.01 11.59 26.03
C ARG A 185 8.48 11.85 26.35
N GLY A 186 8.97 13.08 26.20
CA GLY A 186 10.37 13.43 26.48
C GLY A 186 11.38 12.75 25.54
N LEU A 187 10.97 12.47 24.29
CA LEU A 187 11.77 11.76 23.29
C LEU A 187 12.49 12.71 22.32
N LEU A 188 12.55 14.02 22.61
CA LEU A 188 13.13 15.02 21.70
C LEU A 188 14.64 14.81 21.44
N GLU A 189 15.36 14.21 22.39
CA GLU A 189 16.80 13.93 22.27
C GLU A 189 17.11 12.66 21.45
N ARG A 190 16.10 11.83 21.17
CA ARG A 190 16.28 10.63 20.34
C ARG A 190 16.31 10.98 18.85
N PRO A 191 16.89 10.13 18.00
CA PRO A 191 16.73 10.29 16.56
C PRO A 191 15.26 10.13 16.12
N MET A 192 14.93 10.61 14.93
CA MET A 192 13.58 10.47 14.38
C MET A 192 13.33 9.04 13.89
N TRP A 193 12.15 8.52 14.16
CA TRP A 193 11.69 7.27 13.55
C TRP A 193 11.51 7.45 12.04
N PRO A 194 11.90 6.48 11.22
CA PRO A 194 11.51 6.44 9.81
C PRO A 194 10.00 6.48 9.65
N VAL A 195 9.54 7.32 8.72
CA VAL A 195 8.15 7.41 8.31
C VAL A 195 8.09 7.15 6.81
N LEU A 196 7.39 6.09 6.41
CA LEU A 196 7.23 5.70 5.01
C LEU A 196 5.79 6.00 4.57
N TYR A 197 5.66 6.54 3.36
CA TYR A 197 4.39 6.93 2.78
C TYR A 197 4.05 6.03 1.60
N TYR A 198 2.78 5.62 1.52
CA TYR A 198 2.25 4.73 0.50
C TYR A 198 0.98 5.32 -0.12
N PRO A 199 0.97 5.53 -1.46
CA PRO A 199 2.10 5.40 -2.38
C PRO A 199 3.24 6.39 -2.05
N ALA A 200 4.46 6.10 -2.51
CA ALA A 200 5.64 6.92 -2.25
C ALA A 200 5.57 8.31 -2.90
N GLY A 201 4.75 8.45 -3.95
CA GLY A 201 4.44 9.71 -4.59
C GLY A 201 2.94 9.87 -4.79
N GLY A 202 2.43 11.10 -4.67
CA GLY A 202 1.01 11.41 -4.78
C GLY A 202 0.32 11.57 -3.41
N PRO A 203 -1.02 11.53 -3.37
CA PRO A 203 -1.78 11.64 -2.13
C PRO A 203 -1.47 10.49 -1.18
N VAL A 204 -1.05 10.81 0.04
CA VAL A 204 -0.78 9.82 1.09
C VAL A 204 -2.08 9.11 1.47
N GLY A 205 -2.11 7.78 1.29
CA GLY A 205 -3.24 6.95 1.73
C GLY A 205 -2.91 5.93 2.82
N LEU A 206 -1.63 5.62 3.02
CA LEU A 206 -1.14 4.77 4.12
C LEU A 206 0.24 5.26 4.57
N ILE A 207 0.47 5.22 5.89
CA ILE A 207 1.72 5.65 6.53
C ILE A 207 2.23 4.49 7.38
N GLU A 208 3.52 4.20 7.31
CA GLU A 208 4.20 3.23 8.18
C GLU A 208 5.23 3.95 9.04
N PHE A 209 5.16 3.74 10.35
CA PHE A 209 6.10 4.24 11.34
C PHE A 209 6.96 3.08 11.83
N LEU A 210 8.28 3.19 11.71
CA LEU A 210 9.24 2.20 12.22
C LEU A 210 9.75 2.68 13.58
N LEU A 211 9.08 2.24 14.64
CA LEU A 211 9.26 2.75 16.01
C LEU A 211 10.47 2.13 16.73
N ASP A 212 10.99 1.01 16.23
CA ASP A 212 12.20 0.35 16.72
C ASP A 212 13.49 0.81 16.01
N GLN A 213 13.35 1.51 14.88
CA GLN A 213 14.45 2.07 14.12
C GLN A 213 14.56 3.56 14.42
N GLU A 214 15.71 3.96 14.92
CA GLU A 214 16.06 5.36 15.13
C GLU A 214 17.11 5.72 14.07
N VAL A 215 16.74 6.54 13.08
CA VAL A 215 17.70 7.01 12.08
C VAL A 215 18.32 8.31 12.62
N PRO A 216 19.64 8.35 12.85
CA PRO A 216 20.34 9.57 13.19
C PRO A 216 19.94 10.65 12.18
N PRO A 217 19.69 11.91 12.59
CA PRO A 217 19.50 12.97 11.62
C PRO A 217 20.73 12.94 10.69
N GLU A 218 20.51 12.66 9.40
CA GLU A 218 21.58 12.79 8.41
C GLU A 218 22.11 14.22 8.56
N GLU A 219 23.40 14.34 8.93
CA GLU A 219 24.14 15.57 8.69
C GLU A 219 24.03 15.77 7.18
N THR A 220 23.19 16.72 6.77
CA THR A 220 23.11 17.18 5.39
C THR A 220 24.45 17.86 5.08
N GLU A 221 25.48 17.05 4.83
CA GLU A 221 26.69 17.52 4.20
C GLU A 221 26.25 18.01 2.81
N PRO A 222 26.38 19.31 2.51
CA PRO A 222 26.13 19.79 1.17
C PRO A 222 27.08 19.03 0.26
N VAL A 223 26.52 18.33 -0.74
CA VAL A 223 27.30 17.85 -1.87
C VAL A 223 27.90 19.09 -2.53
N ASP A 224 29.14 19.40 -2.16
CA ASP A 224 29.94 20.45 -2.76
C ASP A 224 30.34 19.98 -4.17
N GLY A 225 29.38 20.05 -5.08
CA GLY A 225 29.50 19.73 -6.49
C GLY A 225 30.13 20.86 -7.29
N GLN A 226 31.19 21.48 -6.77
CA GLN A 226 32.02 22.42 -7.52
C GLN A 226 33.51 22.11 -7.27
N ALA A 227 34.00 21.04 -7.90
CA ALA A 227 35.40 20.97 -8.25
C ALA A 227 35.56 21.55 -9.66
N GLU A 228 36.13 22.75 -9.67
CA GLU A 228 36.44 23.59 -10.82
C GLU A 228 37.21 22.83 -11.90
N LEU A 229 36.71 22.93 -13.14
CA LEU A 229 37.49 22.66 -14.35
C LEU A 229 38.46 23.83 -14.54
N GLU A 230 39.63 23.77 -13.91
CA GLU A 230 40.79 24.55 -14.34
C GLU A 230 41.72 23.65 -15.15
N GLY A 231 41.78 23.90 -16.46
CA GLY A 231 42.80 23.35 -17.33
C GLY A 231 44.07 24.20 -17.30
N GLU A 232 45.20 23.57 -17.62
CA GLU A 232 46.34 24.09 -18.38
C GLU A 232 47.47 23.03 -18.41
N PRO A 233 48.46 23.10 -19.33
CA PRO A 233 48.74 21.99 -20.25
C PRO A 233 50.19 21.48 -20.19
N GLY A 234 50.44 20.38 -20.93
CA GLY A 234 51.76 20.09 -21.50
C GLY A 234 52.54 18.97 -20.83
N GLU A 235 52.58 17.82 -21.48
CA GLU A 235 53.80 17.00 -21.50
C GLU A 235 53.84 16.20 -22.81
N GLU A 236 54.86 16.51 -23.61
CA GLU A 236 55.20 15.89 -24.90
C GLU A 236 55.49 14.39 -24.73
N PRO A 237 55.19 13.54 -25.72
CA PRO A 237 55.78 12.21 -25.78
C PRO A 237 57.18 12.28 -26.44
N PRO A 238 58.14 11.44 -26.02
CA PRO A 238 59.48 11.48 -26.61
C PRO A 238 59.50 10.84 -28.00
N GLU A 239 60.15 11.52 -28.94
CA GLU A 239 60.64 10.95 -30.19
C GLU A 239 62.00 10.26 -29.97
N GLU A 240 62.14 9.04 -30.48
CA GLU A 240 63.29 8.50 -31.24
C GLU A 240 63.05 6.97 -31.39
N SER A 241 63.31 6.29 -32.50
CA SER A 241 64.09 6.61 -33.69
C SER A 241 63.74 5.63 -34.83
N VAL A 242 64.20 6.04 -36.02
CA VAL A 242 63.93 5.59 -37.39
C VAL A 242 64.67 4.31 -37.77
N GLU A 243 64.08 3.48 -38.65
CA GLU A 243 64.69 2.78 -39.82
C GLU A 243 63.65 1.82 -40.44
N ASN A 244 63.55 1.52 -41.74
CA ASN A 244 63.80 2.12 -43.06
C ASN A 244 63.13 1.15 -44.10
N GLU A 245 63.15 1.50 -45.38
CA GLU A 245 62.77 0.73 -46.60
C GLU A 245 61.32 0.94 -47.09
N GLU A 246 61.01 1.91 -47.96
CA GLU A 246 61.40 2.15 -49.38
C GLU A 246 60.62 1.30 -50.41
N LYS A 247 59.72 2.01 -51.14
CA LYS A 247 59.13 1.74 -52.49
C LYS A 247 58.33 0.43 -52.64
N ILE A 248 57.32 0.30 -53.50
CA ILE A 248 57.23 0.65 -54.92
C ILE A 248 55.74 0.83 -55.25
N GLY A 249 55.41 1.82 -56.09
CA GLY A 249 54.03 2.12 -56.47
C GLY A 249 53.50 1.39 -57.71
N LEU A 250 52.52 2.06 -58.33
CA LEU A 250 51.87 1.88 -59.63
C LEU A 250 50.49 1.22 -59.65
N GLU A 251 49.52 2.11 -59.91
CA GLU A 251 48.33 2.03 -60.77
C GLU A 251 47.87 0.66 -61.33
N GLY A 252 46.56 0.47 -61.22
CA GLY A 252 45.73 -0.48 -61.95
C GLY A 252 44.27 -0.30 -61.57
#